data_AF-A0A0G4N919-F1
#
_entry.id   AF-A0A0G4N919-F1
#
_cell.length_a   1.000
_cell.length_b   1.000
_cell.length_c   1.000
_cell.angle_alpha   90.00
_cell.angle_beta   90.00
_cell.angle_gamma   90.00
#
_symmetry.space_group_name_H-M   'P 1'
#
loop_
_entity.id
_entity.type
_entity.pdbx_description
1 polymer ?
#
loop_
_entity_poly.entity_id
_entity_poly.type
_entity_poly.pdbx_seq_one_letter_code
_entity_poly.pdbx_strand_id
1 'polypeptide(L)'
;MTGTEFKTAPNKFEALAAHDAIVQAHGSLNTLAGSLSKIAQDIRYLGSGPRCGLGELNLPENEPGSSIMPGKVNPTQCEALTMVCAQVMGNHVATTIGGMNGQFELNIYKPLVIRNLLHSVRILSDGMRSFEKNLV
;
A
#
# COMPACT_ATOMS: atom_id res chain seq x y z
N MET A 1 2.54 29.45 3.73
CA MET A 1 3.70 28.58 3.97
C MET A 1 3.53 27.18 3.37
N THR A 2 2.35 26.56 3.38
CA THR A 2 2.12 25.21 2.81
C THR A 2 1.44 25.16 1.43
N GLY A 3 0.77 26.24 1.00
CA GLY A 3 -0.01 26.26 -0.25
C GLY A 3 -1.39 25.59 -0.16
N THR A 4 -1.75 25.05 1.01
CA THR A 4 -3.03 24.37 1.27
C THR A 4 -3.84 25.16 2.31
N GLU A 5 -5.15 25.24 2.13
CA GLU A 5 -6.07 25.85 3.11
C GLU A 5 -6.23 24.93 4.33
N PHE A 6 -5.79 25.40 5.50
CA PHE A 6 -5.98 24.71 6.78
C PHE A 6 -7.03 25.42 7.61
N LYS A 7 -7.97 24.66 8.17
CA LYS A 7 -9.01 25.17 9.07
C LYS A 7 -8.84 24.58 10.45
N THR A 8 -9.16 25.39 11.46
CA THR A 8 -9.12 24.98 12.85
C THR A 8 -10.26 23.98 13.12
N ALA A 9 -9.98 22.87 13.82
CA ALA A 9 -11.03 21.90 14.16
C ALA A 9 -12.15 22.56 14.97
N PRO A 10 -13.44 22.30 14.67
CA PRO A 10 -14.56 22.92 15.38
C PRO A 10 -14.65 22.47 16.84
N ASN A 11 -14.21 21.24 17.14
CA ASN A 11 -14.11 20.69 18.49
C ASN A 11 -12.66 20.32 18.81
N LYS A 12 -12.09 20.90 19.86
CA LYS A 12 -10.70 20.64 20.27
C LYS A 12 -10.53 19.38 21.11
N PHE A 13 -11.57 18.99 21.83
CA PHE A 13 -11.56 17.78 22.65
C PHE A 13 -11.48 16.55 21.75
N GLU A 14 -12.31 16.48 20.71
CA GLU A 14 -12.27 15.39 19.73
C GLU A 14 -10.90 15.29 19.05
N ALA A 15 -10.35 16.41 18.58
CA ALA A 15 -9.05 16.45 17.89
C ALA A 15 -7.84 16.03 18.76
N LEU A 16 -7.99 16.04 20.08
CA LEU A 16 -6.95 15.59 21.03
C LEU A 16 -7.18 14.15 21.51
N ALA A 17 -8.43 13.85 21.86
CA ALA A 17 -8.86 12.58 22.44
C ALA A 17 -8.89 11.43 21.42
N ALA A 18 -9.06 11.73 20.13
CA ALA A 18 -9.16 10.74 19.07
C ALA A 18 -8.34 11.12 17.82
N HIS A 19 -8.18 10.15 16.92
CA HIS A 19 -7.49 10.31 15.64
C HIS A 19 -8.26 9.66 14.49
N ASP A 20 -9.58 9.86 14.49
CA ASP A 20 -10.52 9.20 13.59
C ASP A 20 -10.25 9.57 12.12
N ALA A 21 -9.85 10.81 11.86
CA ALA A 21 -9.43 11.25 10.53
C ALA A 21 -8.23 10.46 10.00
N ILE A 22 -7.28 10.05 10.86
CA ILE A 22 -6.14 9.22 10.47
C ILE A 22 -6.59 7.78 10.20
N VAL A 23 -7.48 7.23 11.04
CA VAL A 23 -8.03 5.88 10.85
C VAL A 23 -8.80 5.81 9.53
N GLN A 24 -9.64 6.81 9.24
CA GLN A 24 -10.39 6.91 7.99
C GLN A 24 -9.45 7.04 6.78
N ALA A 25 -8.48 7.95 6.84
CA ALA A 25 -7.50 8.12 5.76
C ALA A 25 -6.72 6.83 5.48
N HIS A 26 -6.29 6.12 6.52
CA HIS A 26 -5.64 4.83 6.36
C HIS A 26 -6.61 3.75 5.84
N GLY A 27 -7.90 3.83 6.18
CA GLY A 27 -8.94 2.98 5.59
C GLY A 27 -9.02 3.13 4.08
N SER A 28 -8.93 4.36 3.56
CA SER A 28 -8.85 4.60 2.10
C SER A 28 -7.61 3.98 1.46
N LEU A 29 -6.45 4.03 2.14
CA LEU A 29 -5.24 3.34 1.66
C LEU A 29 -5.39 1.81 1.68
N ASN A 30 -6.11 1.27 2.67
CA ASN A 30 -6.40 -0.16 2.74
C ASN A 30 -7.30 -0.61 1.57
N THR A 31 -8.30 0.19 1.21
CA THR A 31 -9.11 -0.04 0.00
C THR A 31 -8.24 0.00 -1.26
N LEU A 32 -7.38 1.01 -1.41
CA LEU A 32 -6.46 1.11 -2.54
C LEU A 32 -5.54 -0.11 -2.64
N ALA A 33 -4.99 -0.58 -1.52
CA ALA A 33 -4.16 -1.79 -1.48
C ALA A 33 -4.93 -3.03 -1.99
N GLY A 34 -6.21 -3.16 -1.65
CA GLY A 34 -7.07 -4.21 -2.20
C GLY A 34 -7.21 -4.13 -3.72
N SER A 35 -7.47 -2.94 -4.26
CA SER A 35 -7.57 -2.71 -5.70
C SER A 35 -6.26 -3.01 -6.43
N LEU A 36 -5.13 -2.54 -5.91
CA LEU A 36 -3.80 -2.75 -6.51
C LEU A 36 -3.39 -4.23 -6.46
N SER A 37 -3.64 -4.93 -5.36
CA SER A 37 -3.37 -6.37 -5.26
C SER A 37 -4.11 -7.16 -6.33
N LYS A 38 -5.39 -6.83 -6.56
CA LYS A 38 -6.19 -7.46 -7.62
C LYS A 38 -5.54 -7.23 -8.99
N ILE A 39 -5.24 -5.97 -9.33
CA ILE A 39 -4.64 -5.61 -10.63
C ILE A 39 -3.31 -6.35 -10.85
N ALA A 40 -2.43 -6.34 -9.84
CA ALA A 40 -1.13 -7.00 -9.92
C ALA A 40 -1.24 -8.52 -10.09
N GLN A 41 -2.19 -9.15 -9.37
CA GLN A 41 -2.44 -10.59 -9.47
C GLN A 41 -2.99 -10.98 -10.85
N ASP A 42 -3.93 -10.20 -11.41
CA ASP A 42 -4.45 -10.46 -12.75
C ASP A 42 -3.32 -10.41 -13.79
N ILE A 43 -2.51 -9.34 -13.79
CA ILE A 43 -1.39 -9.18 -14.73
C ILE A 43 -0.38 -10.34 -14.57
N ARG A 44 -0.10 -10.75 -13.33
CA ARG A 44 0.77 -11.90 -13.03
C ARG A 44 0.25 -13.21 -13.63
N TYR A 45 -1.04 -13.48 -13.52
CA TYR A 45 -1.64 -14.70 -14.07
C TYR A 45 -1.75 -14.65 -15.59
N LEU A 46 -2.19 -13.53 -16.15
CA LEU A 46 -2.28 -13.33 -17.59
C LEU A 46 -0.91 -13.44 -18.26
N GLY A 47 0.16 -13.01 -17.60
CA GLY A 47 1.55 -13.19 -18.05
C GLY A 47 2.21 -14.52 -17.68
N SER A 48 1.47 -15.49 -17.11
CA SER A 48 2.03 -16.79 -16.75
C SER A 48 2.34 -17.64 -17.99
N GLY A 49 3.46 -18.37 -18.00
CA GLY A 49 3.90 -19.11 -19.19
C GLY A 49 5.36 -19.56 -19.10
N PRO A 50 6.07 -19.77 -20.23
CA PRO A 50 5.62 -19.51 -21.61
C PRO A 50 4.84 -20.66 -22.26
N ARG A 51 4.77 -21.85 -21.64
CA ARG A 51 4.08 -23.02 -22.20
C ARG A 51 3.00 -23.61 -21.31
N CYS A 52 3.14 -23.45 -19.99
CA CYS A 52 2.28 -24.07 -18.98
C CYS A 52 1.51 -23.02 -18.16
N GLY A 53 1.04 -21.96 -18.81
CA GLY A 53 0.29 -20.86 -18.21
C GLY A 53 -0.74 -20.29 -19.19
N LEU A 54 -1.25 -19.08 -18.92
CA LEU A 54 -2.22 -18.42 -19.82
C LEU A 54 -1.54 -17.78 -21.03
N GLY A 55 -0.42 -17.07 -20.83
CA GLY A 55 0.38 -16.45 -21.90
C GLY A 55 -0.34 -15.34 -22.67
N GLU A 56 -1.34 -14.70 -22.08
CA GLU A 56 -2.15 -13.64 -22.71
C GLU A 56 -1.43 -12.29 -22.73
N LEU A 57 -0.53 -12.05 -21.76
CA LEU A 57 0.31 -10.85 -21.70
C LEU A 57 1.80 -11.22 -21.78
N ASN A 58 2.57 -10.41 -22.52
CA ASN A 58 4.03 -10.48 -22.51
C ASN A 58 4.57 -9.42 -21.55
N LEU A 59 5.15 -9.85 -20.43
CA LEU A 59 5.68 -8.95 -19.41
C LEU A 59 7.15 -8.57 -19.71
N PRO A 60 7.59 -7.33 -19.40
CA PRO A 60 8.98 -6.91 -19.54
C PRO A 60 9.96 -7.79 -18.75
N GLU A 61 11.08 -8.16 -19.37
CA GLU A 61 12.19 -8.88 -18.73
C GLU A 61 13.17 -7.89 -18.10
N ASN A 62 12.96 -7.55 -16.83
CA ASN A 62 13.81 -6.60 -16.09
C ASN A 62 15.03 -7.26 -15.44
N GLU A 63 14.92 -8.54 -15.09
CA GLU A 63 15.89 -9.28 -14.28
C GLU A 63 15.93 -10.73 -14.78
N PRO A 64 17.10 -11.41 -14.82
CA PRO A 64 17.15 -12.83 -15.11
C PRO A 64 16.37 -13.62 -14.05
N GLY A 65 15.29 -14.30 -14.43
CA GLY A 65 14.40 -14.96 -13.46
C GLY A 65 14.95 -16.24 -12.83
N SER A 66 15.99 -16.83 -13.40
CA SER A 66 16.74 -17.94 -12.80
C SER A 66 18.10 -18.11 -13.46
N SER A 67 19.13 -18.39 -12.66
CA SER A 67 20.49 -18.65 -13.16
C SER A 67 20.61 -19.93 -14.00
N ILE A 68 19.68 -20.89 -13.86
CA ILE A 68 19.72 -22.18 -14.56
C ILE A 68 18.76 -22.26 -15.76
N MET A 69 17.76 -21.38 -15.84
CA MET A 69 16.74 -21.37 -16.90
C MET A 69 16.83 -20.08 -17.71
N PRO A 70 17.65 -20.05 -18.79
CA PRO A 70 17.72 -18.91 -19.70
C PRO A 70 16.34 -18.57 -20.28
N GLY A 71 15.98 -17.29 -20.25
CA GLY A 71 14.70 -16.78 -20.77
C GLY A 71 13.51 -16.98 -19.82
N LYS A 72 13.72 -17.46 -18.59
CA LYS A 72 12.67 -17.41 -17.56
C LYS A 72 12.53 -15.98 -17.03
N VAL A 73 11.36 -15.39 -17.24
CA VAL A 73 11.00 -14.07 -16.72
C VAL A 73 10.02 -14.23 -15.56
N ASN A 74 10.32 -13.62 -14.41
CA ASN A 74 9.40 -13.58 -13.28
C ASN A 74 8.71 -12.21 -13.22
N PRO A 75 7.42 -12.14 -12.83
CA PRO A 75 6.67 -10.89 -12.69
C PRO A 75 7.03 -10.17 -11.38
N THR A 76 8.32 -9.84 -11.19
CA THR A 76 8.87 -9.33 -9.93
C THR A 76 8.23 -8.03 -9.46
N GLN A 77 7.77 -7.18 -10.38
CA GLN A 77 7.04 -5.96 -10.04
C GLN A 77 5.64 -6.25 -9.48
N CYS A 78 4.92 -7.25 -9.99
CA CYS A 78 3.65 -7.71 -9.39
C CYS A 78 3.90 -8.27 -7.98
N GLU A 79 4.97 -9.05 -7.83
CA GLU A 79 5.36 -9.65 -6.54
C GLU A 79 5.69 -8.57 -5.51
N ALA A 80 6.49 -7.57 -5.88
CA ALA A 80 6.80 -6.43 -5.02
C ALA A 80 5.54 -5.63 -4.63
N LEU A 81 4.67 -5.31 -5.59
CA LEU A 81 3.46 -4.53 -5.33
C LEU A 81 2.49 -5.27 -4.41
N THR A 82 2.29 -6.58 -4.61
CA THR A 82 1.43 -7.39 -3.74
C THR A 82 1.97 -7.51 -2.31
N MET A 83 3.30 -7.59 -2.12
CA MET A 83 3.92 -7.53 -0.79
C MET A 83 3.71 -6.16 -0.12
N VAL A 84 3.85 -5.06 -0.87
CA VAL A 84 3.56 -3.70 -0.39
C VAL A 84 2.11 -3.59 0.09
N CYS A 85 1.16 -4.07 -0.72
CA CYS A 85 -0.26 -4.05 -0.36
C CYS A 85 -0.54 -4.83 0.94
N ALA A 86 0.06 -6.02 1.11
CA ALA A 86 -0.07 -6.79 2.35
C ALA A 86 0.47 -6.01 3.57
N GLN A 87 1.61 -5.33 3.42
CA GLN A 87 2.16 -4.50 4.49
C GLN A 87 1.23 -3.33 4.86
N VAL A 88 0.58 -2.69 3.88
CA VAL A 88 -0.40 -1.63 4.12
C VAL A 88 -1.61 -2.17 4.89
N MET A 89 -2.11 -3.36 4.54
CA MET A 89 -3.21 -3.99 5.28
C MET A 89 -2.83 -4.26 6.74
N GLY A 90 -1.61 -4.74 6.99
CA GLY A 90 -1.09 -4.90 8.36
C GLY A 90 -0.98 -3.58 9.12
N ASN A 91 -0.46 -2.52 8.47
CA ASN A 91 -0.39 -1.19 9.05
C ASN A 91 -1.78 -0.63 9.37
N HIS A 92 -2.80 -0.97 8.57
CA HIS A 92 -4.18 -0.53 8.83
C HIS A 92 -4.72 -1.14 10.13
N VAL A 93 -4.53 -2.44 10.35
CA VAL A 93 -4.94 -3.10 11.60
C VAL A 93 -4.29 -2.43 12.81
N ALA A 94 -2.98 -2.19 12.76
CA ALA A 94 -2.26 -1.50 13.83
C ALA A 94 -2.75 -0.05 14.03
N THR A 95 -3.13 0.65 12.95
CA THR A 95 -3.71 2.00 13.01
C THR A 95 -5.09 1.99 13.66
N THR A 96 -5.95 1.02 13.34
CA THR A 96 -7.27 0.83 13.96
C THR A 96 -7.13 0.54 15.46
N ILE A 97 -6.18 -0.31 15.84
CA ILE A 97 -5.85 -0.54 17.26
C ILE A 97 -5.37 0.76 17.93
N GLY A 98 -4.48 1.53 17.30
CA GLY A 98 -4.04 2.82 17.84
C GLY A 98 -5.18 3.84 17.99
N GLY A 99 -6.11 3.86 17.03
CA GLY A 99 -7.28 4.75 17.04
C GLY A 99 -8.23 4.46 18.21
N MET A 100 -8.54 3.18 18.47
CA MET A 100 -9.50 2.80 19.52
C MET A 100 -8.97 2.96 20.96
N ASN A 101 -7.66 3.02 21.17
CA ASN A 101 -7.03 3.07 22.49
C ASN A 101 -6.83 4.50 23.04
N GLY A 102 -7.72 5.44 22.68
CA GLY A 102 -7.79 6.74 23.33
C GLY A 102 -8.31 6.63 24.76
N GLN A 103 -7.78 7.42 25.70
CA GLN A 103 -8.22 7.42 27.10
C GLN A 103 -8.52 8.86 27.54
N PHE A 104 -9.79 9.11 27.87
CA PHE A 104 -10.28 10.43 28.30
C PHE A 104 -9.89 11.54 27.30
N GLU A 105 -9.17 12.58 27.74
CA GLU A 105 -8.89 13.76 26.93
C GLU A 105 -7.76 13.59 25.90
N LEU A 106 -7.05 12.45 25.88
CA LEU A 106 -5.89 12.27 25.01
C LEU A 106 -5.70 10.83 24.51
N ASN A 107 -5.54 10.68 23.20
CA ASN A 107 -4.98 9.46 22.63
C ASN A 107 -3.45 9.54 22.56
N ILE A 108 -2.75 8.65 23.27
CA ILE A 108 -1.27 8.61 23.33
C ILE A 108 -0.61 7.77 22.23
N TYR A 109 -1.40 7.04 21.42
CA TYR A 109 -0.92 6.22 20.30
C TYR A 109 -0.57 7.04 19.05
N LYS A 110 -0.46 8.37 19.17
CA LYS A 110 -0.13 9.30 18.06
C LYS A 110 1.09 8.85 17.25
N PRO A 111 2.23 8.44 17.86
CA PRO A 111 3.40 8.01 17.10
C PRO A 111 3.15 6.78 16.23
N LEU A 112 2.36 5.81 16.72
CA LEU A 112 2.02 4.59 15.99
C LEU A 112 1.17 4.93 14.75
N VAL A 113 0.07 5.66 14.94
CA VAL A 113 -0.89 5.93 13.86
C VAL A 113 -0.29 6.79 12.76
N ILE A 114 0.51 7.80 13.10
CA ILE A 114 1.13 8.66 12.08
C ILE A 114 2.27 7.95 11.34
N ARG A 115 3.09 7.14 12.03
CA ARG A 115 4.14 6.34 11.40
C ARG A 115 3.56 5.36 10.40
N ASN A 116 2.46 4.69 10.75
CA ASN A 116 1.80 3.75 9.86
C ASN A 116 1.20 4.45 8.63
N LEU A 117 0.51 5.58 8.82
CA LEU A 117 -0.04 6.36 7.70
C LEU A 117 1.07 6.80 6.73
N LEU A 118 2.12 7.45 7.23
CA LEU A 118 3.21 7.97 6.41
C LEU A 118 4.00 6.85 5.72
N HIS A 119 4.26 5.75 6.43
CA HIS A 119 4.93 4.58 5.86
C HIS A 119 4.10 3.97 4.73
N SER A 120 2.79 3.75 4.95
CA SER A 120 1.86 3.22 3.95
C SER A 120 1.80 4.11 2.70
N VAL A 121 1.71 5.44 2.85
CA VAL A 121 1.74 6.39 1.72
C VAL A 121 3.04 6.25 0.94
N ARG A 122 4.19 6.17 1.64
CA ARG A 122 5.50 6.07 1.00
C ARG A 122 5.65 4.78 0.19
N ILE A 123 5.38 3.62 0.79
CA ILE A 123 5.58 2.33 0.12
C ILE A 123 4.59 2.11 -1.02
N LEU A 124 3.35 2.60 -0.91
CA LEU A 124 2.39 2.59 -2.01
C LEU A 124 2.86 3.47 -3.16
N SER A 125 3.30 4.70 -2.86
CA SER A 125 3.78 5.63 -3.89
C SER A 125 4.98 5.08 -4.64
N ASP A 126 5.96 4.52 -3.92
CA ASP A 126 7.15 3.93 -4.52
C ASP A 126 6.79 2.66 -5.32
N GLY A 127 5.92 1.80 -4.77
CA GLY A 127 5.44 0.59 -5.42
C GLY A 127 4.67 0.86 -6.71
N MET A 128 3.73 1.81 -6.70
CA MET A 128 2.95 2.20 -7.88
C MET A 128 3.86 2.77 -8.98
N ARG A 129 4.82 3.64 -8.63
CA ARG A 129 5.77 4.21 -9.61
C ARG A 129 6.70 3.16 -10.21
N SER A 130 7.18 2.22 -9.41
CA SER A 130 8.01 1.12 -9.90
C SER A 130 7.21 0.17 -10.80
N PHE A 131 5.97 -0.12 -10.42
CA PHE A 131 5.06 -0.95 -11.21
C PHE A 131 4.71 -0.32 -12.55
N GLU A 132 4.38 0.98 -12.56
CA GLU A 132 4.17 1.75 -13.78
C GLU A 132 5.43 1.73 -14.66
N LYS A 133 6.57 2.17 -14.14
CA LYS A 133 7.77 2.36 -14.97
C LYS A 133 8.33 1.05 -15.54
N ASN A 134 8.28 -0.04 -14.78
CA ASN A 134 9.02 -1.27 -15.08
C ASN A 134 8.09 -2.43 -15.49
N LEU A 135 6.78 -2.24 -15.60
CA LEU A 135 5.87 -3.33 -15.98
C LEU A 135 4.75 -2.90 -16.94
N VAL A 136 4.03 -1.81 -16.63
CA VAL A 136 2.89 -1.31 -17.42
C VAL A 136 3.37 -0.44 -18.58
#